data_AF-A0A2A2HLV8-F1
#
_entry.id   AF-A0A2A2HLV8-F1
#
_cell.length_a   1.000
_cell.length_b   1.000
_cell.length_c   1.000
_cell.angle_alpha   90.00
_cell.angle_beta   90.00
_cell.angle_gamma   90.00
#
_symmetry.space_group_name_H-M   'P 1'
#
loop_
_entity.id
_entity.type
_entity.pdbx_description
1 polymer ?
#
loop_
_entity_poly.entity_id
_entity_poly.type
_entity_poly.pdbx_seq_one_letter_code
_entity_poly.pdbx_strand_id
1 'polypeptide(L)'
;MLKLKTLLQQHNLTQAALARELDLSEATLAQIVNHHQWPKQGADALKQRIRAWLSDQGIAADDCFDGVTSGGKEKRTPPSNEEDTMLLKKQVLLPATKKHFGLFRAPFDERLSQKGYLQ
;
A
#
# COMPACT_ATOMS: atom_id res chain seq x y z
N MET A 1 4.82 -7.92 7.48
CA MET A 1 6.05 -7.85 6.68
C MET A 1 6.88 -9.10 6.95
N LEU A 2 7.30 -9.77 5.88
CA LEU A 2 8.14 -10.97 5.94
C LEU A 2 9.57 -10.65 6.34
N LYS A 3 10.21 -11.57 7.08
CA LYS A 3 11.66 -11.59 7.28
C LYS A 3 12.43 -11.59 5.95
N LEU A 4 11.82 -12.14 4.89
CA LEU A 4 12.34 -12.11 3.52
C LEU A 4 12.76 -10.71 3.06
N LYS A 5 12.05 -9.65 3.44
CA LYS A 5 12.42 -8.28 3.05
C LYS A 5 13.78 -7.88 3.61
N THR A 6 13.98 -8.14 4.90
CA THR A 6 15.21 -7.83 5.62
C THR A 6 16.37 -8.66 5.08
N LEU A 7 16.12 -9.94 4.82
CA LEU A 7 17.11 -10.86 4.27
C LEU A 7 17.58 -10.42 2.88
N LEU A 8 16.66 -10.01 1.99
CA LEU A 8 17.04 -9.46 0.69
C LEU A 8 17.93 -8.21 0.83
N GLN A 9 17.56 -7.28 1.71
CA GLN A 9 18.33 -6.06 1.95
C GLN A 9 19.73 -6.33 2.52
N GLN A 10 19.86 -7.30 3.43
CA GLN A 10 21.14 -7.69 4.03
C GLN A 10 22.13 -8.26 3.01
N HIS A 11 21.62 -8.94 1.99
CA HIS A 11 22.43 -9.55 0.93
C HIS A 11 22.53 -8.67 -0.33
N ASN A 12 22.16 -7.38 -0.25
CA ASN A 12 22.13 -6.47 -1.40
C ASN A 12 21.26 -6.95 -2.58
N LEU A 13 20.26 -7.80 -2.31
CA LEU A 13 19.32 -8.31 -3.28
C LEU A 13 18.06 -7.44 -3.33
N THR A 14 17.47 -7.32 -4.52
CA THR A 14 16.27 -6.50 -4.73
C THR A 14 15.04 -7.36 -4.97
N GLN A 15 13.86 -6.88 -4.55
CA GLN A 15 12.60 -7.53 -4.89
C GLN A 15 12.39 -7.59 -6.41
N ALA A 16 12.80 -6.56 -7.15
CA ALA A 16 12.71 -6.56 -8.62
C ALA A 16 13.51 -7.72 -9.27
N ALA A 17 14.72 -8.01 -8.76
CA ALA A 17 15.51 -9.14 -9.25
C ALA A 17 14.83 -10.48 -9.00
N LEU A 18 14.32 -10.68 -7.78
CA LEU A 18 13.55 -11.88 -7.43
C LEU A 18 12.25 -12.01 -8.24
N ALA A 19 11.56 -10.90 -8.52
CA ALA A 19 10.34 -10.89 -9.31
C ALA A 19 10.62 -11.33 -10.75
N ARG A 20 11.72 -10.86 -11.34
CA ARG A 20 12.16 -11.24 -12.70
C ARG A 20 12.50 -12.73 -12.80
N GLU A 21 13.22 -13.27 -11.82
CA GLU A 21 13.54 -14.71 -11.79
C GLU A 21 12.30 -15.60 -11.69
N LEU A 22 11.27 -15.11 -10.99
CA LEU A 22 10.05 -15.87 -10.75
C LEU A 22 8.98 -15.65 -11.83
N ASP A 23 9.26 -14.83 -12.85
CA ASP A 23 8.29 -14.35 -13.85
C ASP A 23 7.03 -13.74 -13.19
N LEU A 24 7.24 -13.01 -12.09
CA LEU A 24 6.19 -12.32 -11.35
C LEU A 24 6.26 -10.81 -11.57
N SER A 25 5.10 -10.16 -11.49
CA SER A 25 5.08 -8.70 -11.41
C SER A 25 5.71 -8.24 -10.09
N GLU A 26 6.40 -7.10 -10.12
CA GLU A 26 6.99 -6.50 -8.91
C GLU A 26 5.92 -6.21 -7.85
N ALA A 27 4.69 -5.86 -8.28
CA ALA A 27 3.56 -5.63 -7.40
C ALA A 27 3.13 -6.92 -6.68
N THR A 28 3.07 -8.06 -7.37
CA THR A 28 2.72 -9.35 -6.78
C THR A 28 3.75 -9.75 -5.70
N LEU A 29 5.03 -9.59 -5.99
CA LEU A 29 6.08 -9.89 -5.01
C LEU A 29 6.02 -8.93 -3.82
N ALA A 30 5.76 -7.64 -4.05
CA ALA A 30 5.59 -6.66 -2.98
C ALA A 30 4.39 -6.98 -2.07
N GLN A 31 3.29 -7.51 -2.63
CA GLN A 31 2.14 -7.97 -1.85
C GLN A 31 2.48 -9.16 -0.94
N ILE A 32 3.24 -10.12 -1.46
CA ILE A 32 3.72 -11.27 -0.67
C ILE A 32 4.65 -10.81 0.45
N VAL A 33 5.67 -9.99 0.12
CA VAL A 33 6.72 -9.57 1.05
C VAL A 33 6.21 -8.62 2.13
N ASN A 34 5.38 -7.64 1.77
CA ASN A 34 4.90 -6.65 2.73
C ASN A 34 3.66 -7.14 3.50
N HIS A 35 2.71 -7.77 2.80
CA HIS A 35 1.37 -8.07 3.31
C HIS A 35 1.11 -9.56 3.57
N HIS A 36 2.08 -10.47 3.35
CA HIS A 36 1.87 -11.92 3.49
C HIS A 36 0.77 -12.49 2.60
N GLN A 37 0.44 -11.80 1.50
CA GLN A 37 -0.62 -12.21 0.59
C GLN A 37 -0.07 -13.20 -0.44
N TRP A 38 -0.25 -14.48 -0.17
CA TRP A 38 0.10 -15.54 -1.10
C TRP A 38 -1.00 -15.77 -2.13
N PRO A 39 -0.65 -16.16 -3.37
CA PRO A 39 -1.65 -16.54 -4.37
C PRO A 39 -2.47 -17.73 -3.87
N LYS A 40 -3.77 -17.76 -4.20
CA LYS A 40 -4.69 -18.82 -3.76
C LYS A 40 -4.28 -20.21 -4.26
N GLN A 41 -3.60 -20.27 -5.40
CA GLN A 41 -3.08 -21.50 -6.01
C GLN A 41 -1.57 -21.33 -6.25
N GLY A 42 -0.82 -22.43 -6.11
CA GLY A 42 0.62 -22.41 -6.38
C GLY A 42 1.49 -21.70 -5.34
N ALA A 43 0.95 -21.38 -4.16
CA ALA A 43 1.71 -20.76 -3.08
C ALA A 43 2.93 -21.60 -2.66
N ASP A 44 2.77 -22.91 -2.53
CA ASP A 44 3.87 -23.81 -2.17
C ASP A 44 4.94 -23.89 -3.25
N ALA A 45 4.55 -24.04 -4.52
CA ALA A 45 5.47 -24.03 -5.64
C ALA A 45 6.26 -22.70 -5.70
N LEU A 46 5.59 -21.57 -5.43
CA LEU A 46 6.24 -20.27 -5.38
C LEU A 46 7.25 -20.17 -4.23
N LYS A 47 6.89 -20.64 -3.02
CA LYS A 47 7.83 -20.71 -1.89
C LYS A 47 9.04 -21.56 -2.21
N GLN A 48 8.84 -22.70 -2.86
CA GLN A 48 9.94 -23.57 -3.29
C GLN A 48 10.87 -22.87 -4.28
N ARG A 49 10.33 -22.17 -5.29
CA ARG A 49 11.14 -21.40 -6.24
C ARG A 49 11.94 -20.29 -5.55
N ILE A 50 11.31 -19.55 -4.62
CA ILE A 50 12.01 -18.53 -3.82
C ILE A 50 13.13 -19.17 -2.99
N ARG A 51 12.87 -20.32 -2.34
CA ARG A 51 13.88 -21.04 -1.55
C ARG A 51 15.04 -21.55 -2.41
N ALA A 52 14.75 -22.05 -3.60
CA ALA A 52 15.76 -22.51 -4.56
C ALA A 52 16.67 -21.35 -4.99
N TRP A 53 16.08 -20.20 -5.34
CA TRP A 53 16.86 -19.03 -5.71
C TRP A 53 17.70 -18.48 -4.55
N LEU A 54 17.13 -18.40 -3.33
CA LEU A 54 17.92 -18.00 -2.16
C LEU A 54 19.07 -18.97 -1.87
N SER A 55 18.86 -20.27 -2.08
CA SER A 55 19.91 -21.29 -1.93
C SER A 55 21.01 -21.16 -2.99
N ASP A 56 20.66 -20.81 -4.23
CA ASP A 56 21.63 -20.53 -5.30
C ASP A 56 22.52 -19.32 -4.94
N GLN A 57 21.93 -18.31 -4.30
CA GLN A 57 22.64 -17.17 -3.75
C GLN A 57 23.41 -17.47 -2.45
N GLY A 58 23.38 -18.74 -1.97
CA GLY A 58 24.07 -19.18 -0.75
C GLY A 58 23.40 -18.75 0.55
N ILE A 59 22.11 -18.40 0.52
CA ILE A 59 21.38 -17.85 1.68
C ILE A 59 20.46 -18.92 2.29
N ALA A 60 20.63 -19.17 3.59
CA ALA A 60 19.77 -20.08 4.34
C ALA A 60 18.39 -19.44 4.59
N ALA A 61 17.35 -20.04 4.02
CA ALA A 61 16.00 -19.48 3.94
C ALA A 61 14.98 -20.12 4.89
N ASP A 62 15.41 -20.87 5.92
CA ASP A 62 14.52 -21.71 6.74
C ASP A 62 13.38 -20.93 7.41
N ASP A 63 13.63 -19.68 7.82
CA ASP A 63 12.65 -18.79 8.47
C ASP A 63 12.26 -17.56 7.63
N CYS A 64 12.63 -17.49 6.35
CA CYS A 64 12.46 -16.24 5.58
C CYS A 64 10.98 -15.88 5.34
N PHE A 65 10.10 -16.89 5.32
CA PHE A 65 8.65 -16.73 5.13
C PHE A 65 7.90 -16.52 6.44
N ASP A 66 8.59 -16.53 7.58
CA ASP A 66 7.96 -16.22 8.85
C ASP A 66 7.72 -14.70 8.95
N GLY A 67 6.51 -14.36 9.41
CA GLY A 67 6.14 -12.97 9.61
C GLY A 67 6.94 -12.40 10.77
N VAL A 68 7.49 -11.19 10.63
CA VAL A 68 7.98 -10.47 11.81
C VAL A 68 6.75 -10.21 12.68
N THR A 69 6.66 -10.83 13.86
CA THR A 69 5.53 -10.71 14.79
C THR A 69 5.54 -9.33 15.44
N SER A 70 5.27 -8.28 14.66
CA SER A 70 4.76 -7.03 15.20
C SER A 70 3.25 -7.26 15.34
N GLY A 71 2.80 -7.50 16.57
CA GLY A 71 1.43 -7.89 16.89
C GLY A 71 0.37 -7.07 16.13
N GLY A 72 -0.39 -7.74 15.28
CA GLY A 72 -1.45 -7.15 14.48
C GLY A 72 -2.13 -8.21 13.64
N LYS A 73 -3.16 -8.85 14.21
CA LYS A 73 -4.10 -9.67 13.45
C LYS A 73 -4.69 -8.83 12.33
N GLU A 74 -4.63 -9.29 11.09
CA GLU A 74 -5.58 -8.85 10.07
C GLU A 74 -5.83 -9.95 9.05
N LYS A 75 -6.85 -10.77 9.36
CA LYS A 75 -7.67 -11.41 8.33
C LYS A 75 -8.45 -10.27 7.66
N ARG A 76 -8.26 -10.03 6.37
CA ARG A 76 -9.24 -9.31 5.54
C ARG A 76 -9.54 -10.13 4.31
N THR A 77 -10.71 -10.75 4.34
CA THR A 77 -11.48 -11.14 3.16
C THR A 77 -11.58 -9.96 2.18
N PRO A 78 -11.56 -10.18 0.86
CA PRO A 78 -11.82 -9.11 -0.09
C PRO A 78 -13.32 -8.78 -0.06
N PRO A 79 -13.74 -7.54 0.19
CA PRO A 79 -15.00 -7.08 -0.35
C PRO A 79 -14.77 -6.76 -1.83
N SER A 80 -15.22 -7.67 -2.68
CA SER A 80 -15.80 -7.27 -3.96
C SER A 80 -16.99 -6.38 -3.62
N ASN A 81 -16.86 -5.09 -3.86
CA ASN A 81 -17.92 -4.21 -4.33
C ASN A 81 -17.26 -2.88 -4.72
N GLU A 82 -17.25 -2.65 -6.02
CA GLU A 82 -17.09 -1.35 -6.63
C GLU A 82 -18.10 -0.38 -5.99
N GLU A 83 -17.72 0.89 -5.82
CA GLU A 83 -18.57 2.05 -5.46
C GLU A 83 -18.63 2.56 -4.00
N ASP A 84 -17.83 2.08 -3.05
CA ASP A 84 -17.81 2.70 -1.72
C ASP A 84 -16.71 3.79 -1.57
N THR A 85 -17.17 5.03 -1.71
CA THR A 85 -16.69 6.23 -1.00
C THR A 85 -15.27 6.75 -1.25
N MET A 86 -15.09 7.42 -2.39
CA MET A 86 -14.13 8.54 -2.53
C MET A 86 -14.55 9.77 -1.70
N LEU A 87 -15.00 9.58 -0.45
CA LEU A 87 -15.46 10.65 0.42
C LEU A 87 -14.36 10.99 1.42
N LEU A 88 -13.50 11.94 1.05
CA LEU A 88 -12.50 12.48 1.97
C LEU A 88 -13.22 13.11 3.17
N LYS A 89 -12.85 12.70 4.39
CA LYS A 89 -13.46 13.23 5.63
C LYS A 89 -13.33 14.76 5.63
N LYS A 90 -14.45 15.47 5.83
CA LYS A 90 -14.50 16.94 5.83
C LYS A 90 -13.53 17.49 6.88
N GLN A 91 -12.41 18.03 6.43
CA GLN A 91 -11.41 18.68 7.27
C GLN A 91 -11.73 20.18 7.33
N VAL A 92 -11.96 20.70 8.54
CA VAL A 92 -12.20 22.13 8.75
C VAL A 92 -10.89 22.81 9.12
N LEU A 93 -10.61 23.97 8.50
CA LEU A 93 -9.43 24.78 8.83
C LEU A 93 -9.45 25.25 10.28
N LEU A 94 -8.28 25.23 10.93
CA LEU A 94 -8.11 25.79 12.27
C LEU A 94 -8.31 27.32 12.25
N PRO A 95 -8.78 27.94 13.35
CA PRO A 95 -9.02 29.38 13.42
C PRO A 95 -7.78 30.23 13.08
N ALA A 96 -6.59 29.80 13.52
CA ALA A 96 -5.33 30.48 13.20
C ALA A 96 -5.02 30.46 11.70
N THR A 97 -5.24 29.32 11.04
CA THR A 97 -5.05 29.15 9.60
C THR A 97 -6.05 29.99 8.80
N LYS A 98 -7.32 30.05 9.23
CA LYS A 98 -8.32 30.94 8.61
C LYS A 98 -7.89 32.41 8.66
N LYS A 99 -7.34 32.86 9.79
CA LYS A 99 -6.80 34.23 9.94
C LYS A 99 -5.59 34.47 9.05
N HIS A 100 -4.66 33.51 9.00
CA HIS A 100 -3.44 33.62 8.20
C HIS A 100 -3.74 33.79 6.70
N PHE A 101 -4.74 33.06 6.19
CA PHE A 101 -5.17 33.15 4.78
C PHE A 101 -6.32 34.15 4.55
N GLY A 102 -6.74 34.92 5.55
CA GLY A 102 -7.80 35.92 5.41
C GLY A 102 -9.20 35.35 5.08
N LEU A 103 -9.44 34.06 5.34
CA LEU A 103 -10.67 33.34 5.02
C LEU A 103 -11.74 33.53 6.12
N PHE A 104 -12.21 34.77 6.29
CA PHE A 104 -13.22 35.14 7.30
C PHE A 104 -14.67 34.83 6.85
N ARG A 105 -14.88 34.64 5.55
CA ARG A 105 -16.14 34.20 4.93
C ARG A 105 -15.91 32.93 4.12
N ALA A 106 -16.89 32.04 4.05
CA ALA A 106 -16.81 30.91 3.14
C ALA A 106 -16.84 31.44 1.69
N PRO A 107 -15.86 31.10 0.84
CA PRO A 107 -15.75 31.66 -0.52
C PRO A 107 -16.91 31.27 -1.45
N PHE A 108 -17.82 30.41 -0.99
CA PHE A 108 -19.00 29.95 -1.72
C PHE A 108 -20.31 30.53 -1.18
N ASP A 109 -20.26 31.40 -0.15
CA ASP A 109 -21.47 31.92 0.51
C ASP A 109 -21.95 33.27 -0.06
N GLU A 110 -21.17 33.94 -0.91
CA GLU A 110 -21.59 35.22 -1.46
C GLU A 110 -22.36 35.00 -2.77
N ARG A 111 -23.69 35.06 -2.66
CA ARG A 111 -24.57 35.36 -3.80
C ARG A 111 -24.03 36.63 -4.47
N LEU A 112 -23.39 36.49 -5.63
CA LEU A 112 -23.17 37.60 -6.53
C LEU A 112 -24.54 38.23 -6.80
N SER A 113 -24.80 39.38 -6.16
CA SER A 113 -25.94 40.22 -6.47
C SER A 113 -25.70 40.77 -7.88
N GLN A 114 -26.10 40.02 -8.92
CA GLN A 114 -26.18 40.58 -10.26
C GLN A 114 -27.42 41.47 -10.33
N LYS A 115 -27.22 42.73 -9.93
CA LYS A 115 -28.12 43.84 -10.20
C LYS A 115 -27.88 44.28 -11.65
N GLY A 116 -28.90 44.20 -12.49
CA GLY A 116 -29.01 44.97 -13.74
C GLY A 116 -29.19 44.16 -15.03
N TYR A 117 -30.43 44.05 -15.51
CA TYR A 117 -30.99 44.66 -16.74
C TYR A 117 -32.28 43.92 -17.19
N LEU A 118 -33.14 44.66 -17.92
CA LEU A 118 -34.49 44.38 -18.45
C LEU A 118 -35.61 44.91 -17.52
N GLN A 119 -36.32 46.01 -17.81
CA GLN A 119 -36.56 46.75 -19.05
C GLN A 119 -36.48 48.27 -18.84
#